data_AF-A0A7K7H6J3-F1
#
_entry.id   AF-A0A7K7H6J3-F1
#
_cell.length_a   1.000
_cell.length_b   1.000
_cell.length_c   1.000
_cell.angle_alpha   90.00
_cell.angle_beta   90.00
_cell.angle_gamma   90.00
#
_symmetry.space_group_name_H-M   'P 1'
#
loop_
_entity.id
_entity.type
_entity.pdbx_description
1 polymer ?
#
loop_
_entity_poly.entity_id
_entity_poly.type
_entity_poly.pdbx_seq_one_letter_code
_entity_poly.pdbx_strand_id
1 'polypeptide(L)'
;QFVHFFLPQNASVASQSSCGKDNTSHPVLVLDFGAGHSLSLNFSESADNYQVEELVFHYNLSDTTLFPNSTEGEVKTASQKSIIKAHMGTKYRCINSKHINMKNVNVTFSNVTLEAYLTNGTLSVN
;
A
#
# COMPACT_ATOMS: atom_id res chain seq x y z
N GLN A 1 15.69 -18.19 0.48
CA GLN A 1 14.46 -18.66 1.18
C GLN A 1 13.38 -17.60 0.99
N PHE A 2 12.13 -17.99 0.76
CA PHE A 2 11.01 -17.06 0.65
C PHE A 2 10.27 -16.98 1.99
N VAL A 3 9.86 -15.78 2.36
CA VAL A 3 9.03 -15.52 3.55
C VAL A 3 7.66 -15.09 3.06
N HIS A 4 6.62 -15.69 3.63
CA HIS A 4 5.23 -15.34 3.36
C HIS A 4 4.56 -14.98 4.68
N PHE A 5 3.94 -13.80 4.72
CA PHE A 5 3.20 -13.33 5.90
C PHE A 5 1.98 -12.53 5.44
N PHE A 6 0.96 -12.51 6.29
CA PHE A 6 -0.22 -11.66 6.10
C PHE A 6 0.01 -10.31 6.74
N LEU A 7 -0.71 -9.29 6.28
CA LEU A 7 -0.74 -8.01 6.97
C LEU A 7 -1.16 -8.25 8.44
N PRO A 8 -0.32 -7.91 9.42
CA PRO A 8 -0.61 -8.17 10.83
C PRO A 8 -1.86 -7.42 11.31
N GLN A 9 -2.59 -7.99 12.27
CA GLN A 9 -3.79 -7.34 12.83
C GLN A 9 -3.50 -6.04 13.59
N ASN A 10 -2.27 -5.87 14.08
CA ASN A 10 -1.79 -4.66 14.72
C ASN A 10 -1.27 -3.61 13.71
N ALA A 11 -1.46 -3.83 12.41
CA ALA A 11 -1.15 -2.81 11.42
C ALA A 11 -1.97 -1.54 11.67
N SER A 12 -1.32 -0.39 11.50
CA SER A 12 -1.90 0.92 11.78
C SER A 12 -1.62 1.89 10.63
N VAL A 13 -2.39 2.97 10.58
CA VAL A 13 -2.14 4.07 9.65
C VAL A 13 -0.98 4.90 10.19
N ALA A 14 0.11 4.97 9.45
CA ALA A 14 1.29 5.73 9.86
C ALA A 14 1.05 7.24 9.73
N SER A 15 1.76 8.05 10.51
CA SER A 15 1.64 9.52 10.53
C SER A 15 2.04 10.19 9.20
N GLN A 16 2.78 9.48 8.35
CA GLN A 16 3.13 9.88 6.99
C GLN A 16 1.95 9.79 6.02
N SER A 17 0.85 9.13 6.42
CA SER A 17 -0.38 9.09 5.61
C SER A 17 -1.03 10.47 5.55
N SER A 18 -1.56 10.81 4.38
CA SER A 18 -2.20 12.10 4.13
C SER A 18 -3.32 11.93 3.11
N CYS A 19 -4.41 12.68 3.30
CA CYS A 19 -5.45 12.81 2.27
C CYS A 19 -5.02 13.72 1.11
N GLY A 20 -3.79 14.24 1.14
CA GLY A 20 -3.31 15.23 0.19
C GLY A 20 -3.92 16.61 0.47
N LYS A 21 -3.69 17.51 -0.48
CA LYS A 21 -4.24 18.87 -0.52
C LYS A 21 -4.49 19.17 -1.98
N ASP A 22 -5.66 19.71 -2.28
CA ASP A 22 -6.10 20.02 -3.64
C ASP A 22 -4.97 20.71 -4.42
N ASN A 23 -4.62 20.13 -5.58
CA ASN A 23 -3.62 20.63 -6.53
C ASN A 23 -2.18 20.83 -6.00
N THR A 24 -1.86 20.41 -4.76
CA THR A 24 -0.54 20.66 -4.14
C THR A 24 0.15 19.40 -3.66
N SER A 25 -0.60 18.37 -3.29
CA SER A 25 -0.01 17.08 -2.89
C SER A 25 -1.01 15.96 -3.07
N HIS A 26 -0.58 14.86 -3.66
CA HIS A 26 -1.42 13.68 -3.81
C HIS A 26 -1.60 12.93 -2.48
N PRO A 27 -2.72 12.22 -2.30
CA PRO A 27 -2.94 11.36 -1.15
C PRO A 27 -1.87 10.26 -1.06
N VAL A 28 -1.54 9.88 0.17
CA VAL A 28 -0.64 8.76 0.48
C VAL A 28 -1.24 7.99 1.64
N LEU A 29 -1.35 6.67 1.49
CA LEU A 29 -1.73 5.77 2.58
C LEU A 29 -0.53 4.92 2.95
N VAL A 30 0.00 5.09 4.15
CA VAL A 30 1.10 4.29 4.70
C VAL A 30 0.56 3.38 5.80
N LEU A 31 0.64 2.08 5.57
CA LEU A 31 0.35 1.05 6.56
C LEU A 31 1.65 0.70 7.28
N ASP A 32 1.73 0.95 8.58
CA ASP A 32 2.82 0.52 9.45
C ASP A 32 2.40 -0.76 10.18
N PHE A 33 3.22 -1.80 10.12
CA PHE A 33 2.96 -3.09 10.77
C PHE A 33 4.07 -3.50 11.74
N GLY A 34 4.83 -2.54 12.24
CA GLY A 34 5.84 -2.72 13.28
C GLY A 34 7.19 -3.16 12.75
N ALA A 35 8.17 -3.21 13.65
CA ALA A 35 9.55 -3.63 13.38
C ALA A 35 10.25 -2.91 12.21
N GLY A 36 9.76 -1.74 11.79
CA GLY A 36 10.31 -0.97 10.67
C GLY A 36 9.78 -1.38 9.30
N HIS A 37 8.71 -2.18 9.24
CA HIS A 37 8.04 -2.52 7.99
C HIS A 37 6.88 -1.56 7.69
N SER A 38 6.74 -1.17 6.43
CA SER A 38 5.60 -0.35 6.00
C SER A 38 5.22 -0.59 4.54
N LEU A 39 3.95 -0.41 4.21
CA LEU A 39 3.42 -0.48 2.84
C LEU A 39 2.74 0.86 2.52
N SER A 40 3.31 1.60 1.57
CA SER A 40 2.78 2.87 1.08
C SER A 40 2.06 2.69 -0.24
N LEU A 41 0.85 3.23 -0.33
CA LEU A 41 0.10 3.42 -1.57
C LEU A 41 0.13 4.92 -1.88
N ASN A 42 0.91 5.29 -2.90
CA ASN A 42 1.00 6.66 -3.38
C ASN A 42 -0.06 6.83 -4.46
N PHE A 43 -0.99 7.75 -4.26
CA PHE A 43 -2.08 7.97 -5.22
C PHE A 43 -1.68 9.04 -6.23
N SER A 44 -2.30 8.98 -7.40
CA SER A 44 -2.35 10.11 -8.32
C SER A 44 -3.73 10.19 -8.95
N GLU A 45 -4.03 11.36 -9.49
CA GLU A 45 -5.28 11.63 -10.19
C GLU A 45 -5.04 12.01 -11.65
N SER A 46 -6.04 11.70 -12.44
CA SER A 46 -6.24 12.16 -13.80
C SER A 46 -7.68 12.65 -13.91
N ALA A 47 -8.04 13.33 -15.00
CA ALA A 47 -9.33 14.01 -15.18
C ALA A 47 -10.53 13.29 -14.52
N ASP A 48 -10.73 12.00 -14.80
CA ASP A 48 -11.88 11.24 -14.29
C ASP A 48 -11.50 10.01 -13.43
N ASN A 49 -10.22 9.79 -13.13
CA ASN A 49 -9.77 8.57 -12.45
C ASN A 49 -8.69 8.86 -11.42
N TYR A 50 -8.71 8.11 -10.32
CA TYR A 50 -7.57 7.94 -9.44
C TYR A 50 -6.90 6.59 -9.67
N GLN A 51 -5.62 6.53 -9.34
CA GLN A 51 -4.86 5.29 -9.34
C GLN A 51 -3.84 5.28 -8.20
N VAL A 52 -3.40 4.09 -7.82
CA VAL A 52 -2.17 3.94 -7.06
C VAL A 52 -1.02 4.05 -8.05
N GLU A 53 -0.35 5.19 -8.08
CA GLU A 53 0.78 5.45 -8.98
C GLU A 53 1.97 4.56 -8.63
N GLU A 54 2.28 4.46 -7.34
CA GLU A 54 3.40 3.69 -6.83
C GLU A 54 3.02 2.97 -5.55
N LEU A 55 3.35 1.68 -5.51
CA LEU A 55 3.30 0.87 -4.31
C LEU A 55 4.73 0.73 -3.80
N VAL A 56 4.99 1.18 -2.57
CA VAL A 56 6.31 1.13 -1.93
C VAL A 56 6.22 0.26 -0.69
N PHE A 57 7.06 -0.77 -0.61
CA PHE A 57 7.16 -1.64 0.54
C PHE A 57 8.55 -1.51 1.17
N HIS A 58 8.57 -1.08 2.43
CA HIS A 58 9.74 -1.12 3.29
C HIS A 58 9.69 -2.38 4.14
N TYR A 59 10.78 -3.14 4.15
CA TYR A 59 10.93 -4.30 5.01
C TYR A 59 12.27 -4.29 5.71
N ASN A 60 12.22 -4.48 7.02
CA ASN A 60 13.40 -4.57 7.86
C ASN A 60 13.91 -6.00 7.91
N LEU A 61 15.03 -6.27 7.25
CA LEU A 61 15.65 -7.58 7.27
C LEU A 61 16.30 -7.94 8.61
N SER A 62 16.40 -6.98 9.55
CA SER A 62 16.85 -7.24 10.92
C SER A 62 15.76 -7.80 11.83
N ASP A 63 14.49 -7.81 11.38
CA ASP A 63 13.40 -8.40 12.13
C ASP A 63 13.50 -9.92 12.09
N THR A 64 14.01 -10.50 13.19
CA THR A 64 14.20 -11.94 13.31
C THR A 64 12.89 -12.73 13.41
N THR A 65 11.75 -12.06 13.63
CA THR A 65 10.44 -12.73 13.67
C THR A 65 9.95 -13.12 12.28
N LEU A 66 10.15 -12.25 11.29
CA LEU A 66 9.82 -12.51 9.88
C LEU A 66 11.02 -13.02 9.08
N PHE A 67 12.22 -12.56 9.40
CA PHE A 67 13.46 -12.84 8.67
C PHE A 67 14.56 -13.46 9.57
N PRO A 68 14.31 -14.62 10.23
CA PRO A 68 15.25 -15.22 11.17
C PRO A 68 16.61 -15.61 10.55
N ASN A 69 16.63 -15.87 9.25
CA ASN A 69 17.82 -16.28 8.50
C ASN A 69 18.44 -15.14 7.69
N SER A 70 17.96 -13.90 7.87
CA SER A 70 18.60 -12.77 7.20
C SER A 70 19.98 -12.51 7.79
N THR A 71 20.97 -12.39 6.91
CA THR A 71 22.30 -11.90 7.25
C THR A 71 22.43 -10.40 6.98
N GLU A 72 21.45 -9.81 6.30
CA GLU A 72 21.39 -8.40 5.97
C GLU A 72 20.65 -7.66 7.09
N GLY A 73 21.36 -6.80 7.82
CA GLY A 73 20.83 -6.04 8.96
C GLY A 73 20.30 -4.66 8.59
N GLU A 74 19.62 -4.54 7.44
CA GLU A 74 19.17 -3.25 6.92
C GLU A 74 17.71 -3.26 6.46
N VAL A 75 17.13 -2.06 6.39
CA VAL A 75 15.81 -1.85 5.81
C VAL A 75 15.96 -1.77 4.30
N LYS A 76 15.19 -2.59 3.59
CA LYS A 76 15.13 -2.60 2.13
C LYS A 76 13.85 -1.94 1.66
N THR A 77 13.91 -1.37 0.46
CA THR A 77 12.77 -0.80 -0.25
C THR A 77 12.52 -1.58 -1.53
N ALA A 78 11.26 -1.96 -1.76
CA ALA A 78 10.79 -2.42 -3.05
C ALA A 78 9.68 -1.47 -3.51
N SER A 79 9.75 -1.00 -4.75
CA SER A 79 8.66 -0.20 -5.34
C SER A 79 8.25 -0.72 -6.71
N GLN A 80 6.99 -0.50 -7.06
CA GLN A 80 6.43 -0.86 -8.36
C GLN A 80 5.18 -0.04 -8.65
N LYS A 81 4.96 0.28 -9.93
CA LYS A 81 3.69 0.87 -10.37
C LYS A 81 2.53 -0.11 -10.17
N SER A 82 1.41 0.37 -9.65
CA SER A 82 0.26 -0.49 -9.39
C SER A 82 -0.72 -0.50 -10.57
N ILE A 83 -1.51 -1.57 -10.64
CA ILE A 83 -2.63 -1.72 -11.58
C ILE A 83 -3.98 -1.32 -10.94
N ILE A 84 -3.94 -0.81 -9.72
CA ILE A 84 -5.13 -0.37 -8.96
C ILE A 84 -5.53 1.02 -9.47
N LYS A 85 -6.72 1.08 -10.09
CA LYS A 85 -7.32 2.31 -10.62
C LYS A 85 -8.84 2.24 -10.56
N ALA A 86 -9.50 3.38 -10.38
CA ALA A 86 -10.95 3.51 -10.45
C ALA A 86 -11.35 4.94 -10.81
N HIS A 87 -12.62 5.12 -11.16
CA HIS A 87 -13.19 6.44 -11.45
C HIS A 87 -13.28 7.28 -10.18
N MET A 88 -13.15 8.60 -10.30
CA MET A 88 -13.39 9.51 -9.19
C MET A 88 -14.80 9.33 -8.61
N GLY A 89 -14.91 9.35 -7.28
CA GLY A 89 -16.19 9.11 -6.58
C GLY A 89 -16.70 7.67 -6.68
N THR A 90 -15.81 6.69 -6.86
CA THR A 90 -16.15 5.26 -6.85
C THR A 90 -15.12 4.46 -6.07
N LYS A 91 -15.56 3.33 -5.48
CA LYS A 91 -14.66 2.40 -4.80
C LYS A 91 -14.02 1.40 -5.78
N TYR A 92 -12.73 1.22 -5.66
CA TYR A 92 -12.05 0.05 -6.21
C TYR A 92 -12.33 -1.17 -5.33
N ARG A 93 -12.76 -2.29 -5.94
CA ARG A 93 -12.97 -3.55 -5.22
C ARG A 93 -12.21 -4.69 -5.86
N CYS A 94 -11.35 -5.34 -5.08
CA CYS A 94 -10.56 -6.50 -5.45
C CYS A 94 -11.01 -7.71 -4.65
N ILE A 95 -11.97 -8.47 -5.19
CA ILE A 95 -12.49 -9.69 -4.53
C ILE A 95 -11.49 -10.83 -4.68
N ASN A 96 -11.00 -11.05 -5.90
CA ASN A 96 -10.01 -12.07 -6.20
C ASN A 96 -8.60 -11.58 -5.88
N SER A 97 -7.70 -12.51 -5.54
CA SER A 97 -6.29 -12.22 -5.32
C SER A 97 -5.65 -11.57 -6.55
N LYS A 98 -5.04 -10.41 -6.38
CA LYS A 98 -4.21 -9.74 -7.38
C LYS A 98 -2.78 -9.66 -6.88
N HIS A 99 -1.85 -10.07 -7.73
CA HIS A 99 -0.42 -10.07 -7.44
C HIS A 99 0.26 -8.87 -8.10
N ILE A 100 1.06 -8.14 -7.34
CA ILE A 100 1.93 -7.07 -7.82
C ILE A 100 3.37 -7.52 -7.59
N ASN A 101 4.02 -7.92 -8.68
CA ASN A 101 5.40 -8.37 -8.67
C ASN A 101 6.34 -7.17 -8.68
N MET A 102 7.08 -7.01 -7.59
CA MET A 102 8.23 -6.12 -7.46
C MET A 102 9.51 -6.94 -7.61
N LYS A 103 10.68 -6.28 -7.67
CA LYS A 103 11.97 -6.94 -7.93
C LYS A 103 12.23 -8.19 -7.07
N ASN A 104 12.07 -8.06 -5.75
CA ASN A 104 12.35 -9.14 -4.77
C ASN A 104 11.15 -9.46 -3.86
N VAL A 105 9.98 -8.87 -4.15
CA VAL A 105 8.79 -8.96 -3.30
C VAL A 105 7.57 -9.13 -4.19
N ASN A 106 6.66 -10.02 -3.80
CA ASN A 106 5.34 -10.11 -4.43
C ASN A 106 4.27 -9.74 -3.40
N VAL A 107 3.51 -8.69 -3.70
CA VAL A 107 2.40 -8.24 -2.83
C VAL A 107 1.09 -8.78 -3.38
N THR A 108 0.29 -9.40 -2.52
CA THR A 108 -1.02 -9.94 -2.90
C THR A 108 -2.13 -9.15 -2.23
N PHE A 109 -2.97 -8.50 -3.02
CA PHE A 109 -4.20 -7.85 -2.55
C PHE A 109 -5.36 -8.83 -2.71
N SER A 110 -6.09 -9.08 -1.63
CA SER A 110 -7.27 -9.95 -1.63
C SER A 110 -8.34 -9.39 -0.71
N ASN A 111 -9.60 -9.42 -1.16
CA ASN A 111 -10.74 -8.83 -0.48
C ASN A 111 -10.52 -7.36 -0.06
N VAL A 112 -10.04 -6.53 -0.99
CA VAL A 112 -9.70 -5.13 -0.75
C VAL A 112 -10.79 -4.21 -1.29
N THR A 113 -11.20 -3.24 -0.49
CA THR A 113 -11.99 -2.09 -0.91
C THR A 113 -11.18 -0.83 -0.64
N LEU A 114 -11.04 0.01 -1.65
CA LEU A 114 -10.20 1.21 -1.59
C LEU A 114 -10.88 2.37 -2.32
N GLU A 115 -10.76 3.56 -1.76
CA GLU A 115 -11.14 4.80 -2.42
C GLU A 115 -10.23 5.93 -1.94
N ALA A 116 -9.77 6.75 -2.88
CA ALA A 116 -8.98 7.94 -2.61
C ALA A 116 -9.80 9.19 -2.94
N TYR A 117 -9.33 10.37 -2.50
CA TYR A 117 -9.98 11.65 -2.77
C TYR A 117 -11.41 11.76 -2.24
N LEU A 118 -11.64 11.22 -1.03
CA LEU A 118 -12.92 11.25 -0.35
C LEU A 118 -13.31 12.68 0.04
N THR A 119 -14.49 13.13 -0.38
CA THR A 119 -15.02 14.46 -0.06
C THR A 119 -15.77 14.52 1.28
N ASN A 120 -16.44 13.42 1.65
CA ASN A 120 -17.31 13.36 2.85
C ASN A 120 -16.82 12.34 3.90
N GLY A 121 -15.56 11.89 3.80
CA GLY A 121 -14.97 10.90 4.72
C GLY A 121 -15.66 9.52 4.71
N THR A 122 -16.55 9.27 3.75
CA THR A 122 -17.34 8.04 3.63
C THR A 122 -17.15 7.45 2.24
N LEU A 123 -16.95 6.13 2.19
CA LEU A 123 -16.78 5.41 0.92
C LEU A 123 -18.05 5.51 0.07
N SER A 124 -17.84 5.59 -1.24
CA SER A 124 -18.90 5.62 -2.24
C SER A 124 -19.70 4.31 -2.27
N VAL A 125 -21.02 4.45 -2.40
CA VAL A 125 -21.96 3.33 -2.34
C VAL A 125 -22.00 2.53 -3.65
N ASN A 126 -21.58 3.13 -4.77
CA ASN A 126 -21.56 2.53 -6.11
C ASN A 126 -20.59 1.36 -6.27
#